data_AF-A0A2I2DQI7-F1
#
_entry.id   AF-A0A2I2DQI7-F1
#
_cell.length_a   1.000
_cell.length_b   1.000
_cell.length_c   1.000
_cell.angle_alpha   90.00
_cell.angle_beta   90.00
_cell.angle_gamma   90.00
#
_symmetry.space_group_name_H-M   'P 1'
#
loop_
_entity.id
_entity.type
_entity.pdbx_description
1 polymer ?
#
loop_
_entity_poly.entity_id
_entity_poly.type
_entity_poly.pdbx_seq_one_letter_code
_entity_poly.pdbx_strand_id
1 'polypeptide(L)'
;MLTLNKIKFTDNGRKVIYDYSVHDTIKKYFSKEHLLYAKYNVDVSQVPLSILIIPFLSNVLPISWFANFDIEVPELDDDFYNAVIKVKAEFQKQFSDYELLGNLHSQKLVSNHIEGNKTAMLFSGGVDAYATYIRTHEQTPDLITILGADIEIKDESQWKSFTSFIENESLLKENKKEYIETNVREFYTYQVELLLKDIGWWGIVQHGFSLIGSIAPISYLNSYKNIYIASSYTKEIDIAWGSTPQIDEKISWAGIQVHHDGYELKRQDKVDLITKFSIDTNNQFNLRVCYSELRSGFNCSNCEKCFRTILGIILNGENPNNYGFSVDKNIYENIFKILNQYGASTGMQYFWQELMEKAKATNNFFVFENKEIENKQLDRIRNSELDKLMQSKINSPKRFTEKFKFVLRNKYPWLTTLYKKIKL
;
A
#
# COMPACT_ATOMS: atom_id res chain seq x y z
N MET A 1 -29.14 5.96 -1.83
CA MET A 1 -28.54 6.91 -0.88
C MET A 1 -27.96 6.16 0.29
N LEU A 2 -26.81 6.61 0.78
CA LEU A 2 -26.22 6.26 2.07
C LEU A 2 -26.28 7.51 2.96
N THR A 3 -26.65 7.37 4.22
CA THR A 3 -26.70 8.48 5.18
C THR A 3 -25.89 8.12 6.41
N LEU A 4 -24.91 8.94 6.77
CA LEU A 4 -24.20 8.79 8.04
C LEU A 4 -25.11 9.30 9.17
N ASN A 5 -25.54 8.40 10.05
CA ASN A 5 -26.45 8.72 11.15
C ASN A 5 -25.70 9.39 12.31
N LYS A 6 -24.57 8.79 12.73
CA LYS A 6 -23.72 9.29 13.82
C LYS A 6 -22.35 8.64 13.84
N ILE A 7 -21.42 9.28 14.52
CA ILE A 7 -20.15 8.70 14.95
C ILE A 7 -20.29 8.22 16.40
N LYS A 8 -19.82 7.00 16.68
CA LYS A 8 -19.76 6.44 18.03
C LYS A 8 -18.30 6.28 18.44
N PHE A 9 -18.00 6.62 19.69
CA PHE A 9 -16.70 6.37 20.29
C PHE A 9 -16.77 5.17 21.23
N THR A 10 -15.71 4.38 21.21
CA THR A 10 -15.46 3.26 22.12
C THR A 10 -13.97 3.25 22.50
N ASP A 11 -13.57 2.38 23.43
CA ASP A 11 -12.17 2.28 23.90
C ASP A 11 -11.61 3.62 24.41
N ASN A 12 -12.37 4.29 25.28
CA ASN A 12 -12.03 5.61 25.84
C ASN A 12 -11.73 6.66 24.75
N GLY A 13 -12.59 6.74 23.73
CA GLY A 13 -12.45 7.73 22.66
C GLY A 13 -11.45 7.37 21.57
N ARG A 14 -10.73 6.25 21.71
CA ARG A 14 -9.69 5.82 20.75
C ARG A 14 -10.25 5.12 19.51
N LYS A 15 -11.44 4.54 19.59
CA LYS A 15 -12.07 3.81 18.48
C LYS A 15 -13.34 4.50 18.01
N VAL A 16 -13.31 4.94 16.75
CA VAL A 16 -14.37 5.64 16.04
C VAL A 16 -15.12 4.66 15.17
N ILE A 17 -16.43 4.51 15.37
CA ILE A 17 -17.31 3.62 14.60
C ILE A 17 -18.33 4.48 13.86
N TYR A 18 -18.48 4.24 12.56
CA TYR A 18 -19.38 5.00 11.70
C TYR A 18 -20.72 4.27 11.57
N ASP A 19 -21.77 4.85 12.16
CA ASP A 19 -23.14 4.33 12.10
C ASP A 19 -23.86 4.97 10.91
N TYR A 20 -24.15 4.18 9.88
CA TYR A 20 -24.77 4.65 8.63
C TYR A 20 -25.91 3.75 8.19
N SER A 21 -26.87 4.36 7.50
CA SER A 21 -28.01 3.69 6.86
C SER A 21 -27.79 3.63 5.37
N VAL A 22 -28.22 2.53 4.73
CA VAL A 22 -28.12 2.36 3.28
C VAL A 22 -29.48 1.98 2.69
N HIS A 23 -29.83 2.59 1.56
CA HIS A 23 -31.01 2.20 0.81
C HIS A 23 -30.89 0.75 0.30
N ASP A 24 -32.01 0.03 0.18
CA ASP A 24 -32.01 -1.41 -0.14
C ASP A 24 -31.31 -1.75 -1.46
N THR A 25 -31.38 -0.86 -2.45
CA THR A 25 -30.74 -1.03 -3.76
C THR A 25 -29.22 -1.12 -3.71
N ILE A 26 -28.57 -0.52 -2.70
CA ILE A 26 -27.11 -0.49 -2.54
C ILE A 26 -26.61 -1.36 -1.39
N LYS A 27 -27.52 -1.90 -0.57
CA LYS A 27 -27.22 -2.72 0.61
C LYS A 27 -26.29 -3.90 0.31
N LYS A 28 -26.34 -4.44 -0.92
CA LYS A 28 -25.47 -5.53 -1.37
C LYS A 28 -23.97 -5.20 -1.30
N TYR A 29 -23.57 -3.93 -1.37
CA TYR A 29 -22.17 -3.52 -1.34
C TYR A 29 -21.59 -3.48 0.07
N PHE A 30 -22.42 -3.38 1.11
CA PHE A 30 -21.97 -3.17 2.49
C PHE A 30 -22.15 -4.43 3.34
N SER A 31 -21.20 -4.65 4.25
CA SER A 31 -21.28 -5.75 5.20
C SER A 31 -22.45 -5.54 6.17
N LYS A 32 -23.14 -6.64 6.52
CA LYS A 32 -24.16 -6.64 7.57
C LYS A 32 -23.57 -6.85 8.96
N GLU A 33 -22.35 -7.40 9.02
CA GLU A 33 -21.69 -7.81 10.26
C GLU A 33 -20.69 -6.76 10.75
N HIS A 34 -20.16 -5.95 9.83
CA HIS A 34 -19.05 -5.06 10.11
C HIS A 34 -19.36 -3.64 9.63
N LEU A 35 -19.56 -2.73 10.57
CA LEU A 35 -19.49 -1.29 10.29
C LEU A 35 -18.02 -0.89 10.12
N LEU A 36 -17.76 0.12 9.29
CA LEU A 36 -16.43 0.71 9.19
C LEU A 36 -16.06 1.35 10.54
N TYR A 37 -14.80 1.18 10.94
CA TYR A 37 -14.22 1.85 12.10
C TYR A 37 -12.76 2.22 11.86
N ALA A 38 -12.26 3.17 12.64
CA ALA A 38 -10.83 3.45 12.79
C ALA A 38 -10.49 3.54 14.28
N LYS A 39 -9.39 2.92 14.69
CA LYS A 39 -8.87 2.92 16.06
C LYS A 39 -7.47 3.51 16.08
N TYR A 40 -7.23 4.41 17.04
CA TYR A 40 -5.99 5.16 17.21
C TYR A 40 -5.34 4.84 18.56
N ASN A 41 -4.07 5.23 18.73
CA ASN A 41 -3.38 5.09 20.02
C ASN A 41 -3.83 6.13 21.06
N VAL A 42 -4.41 7.23 20.61
CA VAL A 42 -4.83 8.39 21.41
C VAL A 42 -6.34 8.61 21.33
N ASP A 43 -6.91 9.25 22.34
CA ASP A 43 -8.31 9.65 22.34
C ASP A 43 -8.53 10.71 21.25
N VAL A 44 -9.42 10.42 20.31
CA VAL A 44 -9.79 11.33 19.19
C VAL A 44 -11.18 11.92 19.36
N SER A 45 -11.83 11.76 20.51
CA SER A 45 -13.19 12.26 20.78
C SER A 45 -13.31 13.79 20.77
N GLN A 46 -12.19 14.49 20.94
CA GLN A 46 -12.12 15.95 20.89
C GLN A 46 -11.87 16.50 19.48
N VAL A 47 -11.60 15.64 18.49
CA VAL A 47 -11.42 16.06 17.10
C VAL A 47 -12.77 16.52 16.54
N PRO A 48 -12.83 17.62 15.76
CA PRO A 48 -14.06 18.06 15.11
C PRO A 48 -14.73 16.95 14.30
N LEU A 49 -16.06 16.87 14.37
CA LEU A 49 -16.84 15.85 13.65
C LEU A 49 -16.59 15.94 12.13
N SER A 50 -16.51 17.15 11.58
CA SER A 50 -16.13 17.45 10.20
C SER A 50 -14.79 16.83 9.74
N ILE A 51 -13.84 16.57 10.66
CA ILE A 51 -12.58 15.89 10.39
C ILE A 51 -12.70 14.38 10.66
N LEU A 52 -13.39 13.99 11.73
CA LEU A 52 -13.60 12.58 12.10
C LEU A 52 -14.34 11.77 11.04
N ILE A 53 -15.11 12.42 10.17
CA ILE A 53 -15.85 11.76 9.07
C ILE A 53 -14.93 11.37 7.91
N ILE A 54 -13.74 11.96 7.78
CA ILE A 54 -12.85 11.78 6.62
C ILE A 54 -12.41 10.32 6.40
N PRO A 55 -12.03 9.52 7.42
CA PRO A 55 -11.71 8.10 7.21
C PRO A 55 -12.89 7.31 6.64
N PHE A 56 -14.13 7.66 7.02
CA PHE A 56 -15.33 7.03 6.47
C PHE A 56 -15.52 7.39 5.00
N LEU A 57 -15.52 8.68 4.68
CA LEU A 57 -15.73 9.16 3.31
C LEU A 57 -14.65 8.69 2.35
N SER A 58 -13.39 8.65 2.77
CA SER A 58 -12.27 8.20 1.94
C SER A 58 -12.38 6.74 1.50
N ASN A 59 -13.23 5.95 2.15
CA ASN A 59 -13.53 4.56 1.79
C ASN A 59 -14.86 4.41 1.04
N VAL A 60 -15.88 5.21 1.39
CA VAL A 60 -17.24 5.07 0.82
C VAL A 60 -17.40 5.86 -0.49
N LEU A 61 -16.71 6.99 -0.65
CA LEU A 61 -16.81 7.83 -1.85
C LEU A 61 -16.46 7.08 -3.14
N PRO A 62 -15.35 6.33 -3.24
CA PRO A 62 -15.09 5.55 -4.44
C PRO A 62 -16.19 4.53 -4.73
N ILE A 63 -16.74 3.86 -3.71
CA ILE A 63 -17.85 2.91 -3.91
C ILE A 63 -19.10 3.64 -4.44
N SER A 64 -19.41 4.81 -3.90
CA SER A 64 -20.50 5.70 -4.36
C SER A 64 -20.35 6.09 -5.81
N TRP A 65 -19.14 6.45 -6.25
CA TRP A 65 -18.91 6.89 -7.62
C TRP A 65 -19.14 5.79 -8.64
N PHE A 66 -18.61 4.60 -8.37
CA PHE A 66 -18.75 3.46 -9.28
C PHE A 66 -20.13 2.80 -9.22
N ALA A 67 -20.80 2.84 -8.07
CA ALA A 67 -22.12 2.22 -7.88
C ALA A 67 -23.29 3.19 -8.07
N ASN A 68 -23.02 4.46 -8.36
CA ASN A 68 -23.98 5.55 -8.53
C ASN A 68 -24.97 5.65 -7.36
N PHE A 69 -24.50 6.12 -6.21
CA PHE A 69 -25.40 6.53 -5.13
C PHE A 69 -24.88 7.74 -4.39
N ASP A 70 -25.81 8.55 -3.89
CA ASP A 70 -25.48 9.73 -3.11
C ASP A 70 -25.16 9.38 -1.65
N ILE A 71 -24.28 10.16 -1.04
CA ILE A 71 -23.89 10.11 0.36
C ILE A 71 -24.34 11.40 1.05
N GLU A 72 -24.96 11.28 2.22
CA GLU A 72 -25.31 12.42 3.08
C GLU A 72 -24.55 12.35 4.41
N VAL A 73 -23.94 13.48 4.80
CA VAL A 73 -23.21 13.64 6.07
C VAL A 73 -23.65 14.93 6.80
N PRO A 74 -23.63 14.96 8.14
CA PRO A 74 -24.09 16.11 8.92
C PRO A 74 -23.17 17.33 8.79
N GLU A 75 -21.87 17.13 8.83
CA GLU A 75 -20.90 18.19 8.58
C GLU A 75 -19.64 17.64 7.93
N LEU A 76 -18.90 18.51 7.25
CA LEU A 76 -17.66 18.16 6.59
C LEU A 76 -16.71 19.34 6.53
N ASP A 77 -15.42 19.04 6.59
CA ASP A 77 -14.36 20.01 6.37
C ASP A 77 -14.44 20.61 4.95
N ASP A 78 -14.35 21.93 4.83
CA ASP A 78 -14.49 22.65 3.56
C ASP A 78 -13.35 22.34 2.58
N ASP A 79 -12.11 22.25 3.07
CA ASP A 79 -10.96 21.83 2.28
C ASP A 79 -11.13 20.39 1.78
N PHE A 80 -11.60 19.47 2.63
CA PHE A 80 -11.89 18.10 2.21
C PHE A 80 -13.00 18.02 1.18
N TYR A 81 -14.08 18.78 1.36
CA TYR A 81 -15.16 18.83 0.37
C TYR A 81 -14.66 19.27 -1.01
N ASN A 82 -13.83 20.32 -1.05
CA ASN A 82 -13.20 20.80 -2.29
C ASN A 82 -12.18 19.81 -2.85
N ALA A 83 -11.42 19.12 -1.99
CA ALA A 83 -10.50 18.06 -2.37
C ALA A 83 -11.23 16.90 -3.04
N VAL A 84 -12.35 16.45 -2.49
CA VAL A 84 -13.18 15.35 -3.02
C VAL A 84 -13.64 15.63 -4.45
N ILE A 85 -14.03 16.87 -4.78
CA ILE A 85 -14.42 17.26 -6.15
C ILE A 85 -13.25 17.06 -7.12
N LYS A 86 -12.04 17.51 -6.72
CA LYS A 86 -10.82 17.37 -7.52
C LYS A 86 -10.41 15.90 -7.66
N VAL A 87 -10.42 15.14 -6.56
CA VAL A 87 -10.13 13.71 -6.53
C VAL A 87 -11.07 12.95 -7.47
N LYS A 88 -12.38 13.19 -7.39
CA LYS A 88 -13.36 12.55 -8.29
C LYS A 88 -13.06 12.85 -9.76
N ALA A 89 -12.68 14.09 -10.09
CA ALA A 89 -12.32 14.46 -11.45
C ALA A 89 -11.08 13.71 -11.97
N GLU A 90 -10.06 13.50 -11.13
CA GLU A 90 -8.87 12.72 -11.51
C GLU A 90 -9.19 11.22 -11.61
N PHE A 91 -10.04 10.69 -10.72
CA PHE A 91 -10.59 9.34 -10.87
C PHE A 91 -11.32 9.18 -12.21
N GLN A 92 -12.13 10.16 -12.64
CA GLN A 92 -12.85 10.09 -13.91
C GLN A 92 -11.90 10.06 -15.11
N LYS A 93 -10.75 10.74 -15.04
CA LYS A 93 -9.70 10.64 -16.08
C LYS A 93 -9.04 9.26 -16.10
N GLN A 94 -8.68 8.74 -14.92
CA GLN A 94 -8.03 7.43 -14.80
C GLN A 94 -8.96 6.27 -15.18
N PHE A 95 -10.26 6.41 -14.89
CA PHE A 95 -11.31 5.44 -15.20
C PHE A 95 -12.21 5.96 -16.32
N SER A 96 -11.63 6.35 -17.46
CA SER A 96 -12.36 6.92 -18.62
C SER A 96 -13.45 6.02 -19.18
N ASP A 97 -13.33 4.71 -18.97
CA ASP A 97 -14.30 3.69 -19.38
C ASP A 97 -15.54 3.61 -18.47
N TYR A 98 -15.54 4.34 -17.36
CA TYR A 98 -16.61 4.39 -16.38
C TYR A 98 -17.26 5.76 -16.38
N GLU A 99 -18.55 5.80 -16.09
CA GLU A 99 -19.25 7.03 -15.74
C GLU A 99 -19.30 7.12 -14.21
N LEU A 100 -18.42 7.95 -13.63
CA LEU A 100 -18.31 8.09 -12.18
C LEU A 100 -19.37 9.08 -11.65
N LEU A 101 -20.43 8.51 -11.10
CA LEU A 101 -21.61 9.24 -10.61
C LEU A 101 -21.55 9.41 -9.09
N GLY A 102 -22.69 9.47 -8.40
CA GLY A 102 -22.78 9.65 -6.94
C GLY A 102 -22.34 11.04 -6.45
N ASN A 103 -23.20 11.68 -5.68
CA ASN A 103 -22.95 13.00 -5.10
C ASN A 103 -22.69 12.92 -3.60
N LEU A 104 -21.89 13.86 -3.10
CA LEU A 104 -21.67 14.06 -1.67
C LEU A 104 -22.44 15.30 -1.22
N HIS A 105 -23.38 15.09 -0.30
CA HIS A 105 -24.18 16.14 0.32
C HIS A 105 -23.73 16.31 1.77
N SER A 106 -23.27 17.51 2.13
CA SER A 106 -23.00 17.88 3.51
C SER A 106 -24.04 18.90 3.97
N GLN A 107 -24.64 18.69 5.14
CA GLN A 107 -25.60 19.66 5.70
C GLN A 107 -24.90 20.95 6.15
N LYS A 108 -23.61 20.86 6.53
CA LYS A 108 -22.79 22.00 6.97
C LYS A 108 -21.34 21.82 6.55
N LEU A 109 -20.78 22.85 5.91
CA LEU A 109 -19.33 22.94 5.72
C LEU A 109 -18.69 23.68 6.91
N VAL A 110 -17.57 23.16 7.39
CA VAL A 110 -16.82 23.70 8.54
C VAL A 110 -15.41 23.99 8.07
N SER A 111 -14.94 25.21 8.31
CA SER A 111 -13.55 25.57 8.06
C SER A 111 -12.71 25.20 9.28
N ASN A 112 -11.87 24.19 9.15
CA ASN A 112 -10.92 23.80 10.18
C ASN A 112 -9.52 24.31 9.82
N HIS A 113 -8.66 24.48 10.82
CA HIS A 113 -7.27 24.83 10.61
C HIS A 113 -6.37 24.04 11.55
N ILE A 114 -5.34 23.41 10.99
CA ILE A 114 -4.28 22.78 11.78
C ILE A 114 -3.13 23.78 11.92
N GLU A 115 -2.95 24.25 13.16
CA GLU A 115 -1.82 25.09 13.55
C GLU A 115 -0.56 24.21 13.70
N GLY A 116 0.45 24.45 12.87
CA GLY A 116 1.75 23.78 12.93
C GLY A 116 2.31 23.38 11.56
N ASN A 117 3.47 22.73 11.59
CA ASN A 117 4.25 22.39 10.39
C ASN A 117 4.86 20.98 10.45
N LYS A 118 4.40 20.11 11.36
CA LYS A 118 4.99 18.77 11.50
C LYS A 118 4.74 17.93 10.26
N THR A 119 5.65 17.00 10.03
CA THR A 119 5.58 16.06 8.91
C THR A 119 5.23 14.67 9.44
N ALA A 120 4.39 13.96 8.71
CA ALA A 120 4.13 12.55 8.93
C ALA A 120 4.25 11.78 7.61
N MET A 121 4.45 10.47 7.70
CA MET A 121 4.48 9.62 6.52
C MET A 121 3.83 8.26 6.78
N LEU A 122 3.19 7.71 5.76
CA LEU A 122 2.80 6.30 5.76
C LEU A 122 4.07 5.44 5.65
N PHE A 123 4.30 4.57 6.63
CA PHE A 123 5.52 3.79 6.74
C PHE A 123 5.24 2.30 6.93
N SER A 124 5.76 1.48 6.02
CA SER A 124 5.59 0.01 6.02
C SER A 124 6.91 -0.75 6.17
N GLY A 125 8.05 -0.05 6.27
CA GLY A 125 9.38 -0.65 6.32
C GLY A 125 9.87 -1.27 5.01
N GLY A 126 9.12 -1.14 3.91
CA GLY A 126 9.54 -1.59 2.59
C GLY A 126 10.51 -0.63 1.89
N VAL A 127 11.00 -1.02 0.70
CA VAL A 127 11.88 -0.19 -0.15
C VAL A 127 11.26 1.18 -0.42
N ASP A 128 9.98 1.23 -0.77
CA ASP A 128 9.31 2.48 -1.13
C ASP A 128 9.20 3.41 0.09
N ALA A 129 8.82 2.85 1.26
CA ALA A 129 8.74 3.61 2.50
C ALA A 129 10.11 4.13 2.97
N TYR A 130 11.18 3.31 2.90
CA TYR A 130 12.52 3.76 3.28
C TYR A 130 13.09 4.81 2.31
N ALA A 131 12.80 4.73 1.01
CA ALA A 131 13.23 5.75 0.06
C ALA A 131 12.62 7.12 0.42
N THR A 132 11.32 7.19 0.69
CA THR A 132 10.66 8.42 1.14
C THR A 132 11.16 8.87 2.51
N TYR A 133 11.38 7.94 3.45
CA TYR A 133 11.95 8.26 4.76
C TYR A 133 13.31 8.92 4.62
N ILE A 134 14.23 8.35 3.83
CA ILE A 134 15.57 8.91 3.60
C ILE A 134 15.49 10.32 3.02
N ARG A 135 14.61 10.56 2.05
CA ARG A 135 14.41 11.89 1.44
C ARG A 135 13.81 12.93 2.38
N THR A 136 13.12 12.47 3.42
CA THR A 136 12.45 13.32 4.41
C THR A 136 13.10 13.24 5.79
N HIS A 137 14.24 12.57 5.91
CA HIS A 137 14.90 12.22 7.17
C HIS A 137 15.13 13.44 8.07
N GLU A 138 15.62 14.54 7.50
CA GLU A 138 15.89 15.80 8.20
C GLU A 138 14.64 16.49 8.77
N GLN A 139 13.45 16.13 8.27
CA GLN A 139 12.18 16.63 8.83
C GLN A 139 11.70 15.80 10.03
N THR A 140 12.38 14.69 10.34
CA THR A 140 12.03 13.74 11.41
C THR A 140 10.54 13.38 11.39
N PRO A 141 10.02 12.79 10.30
CA PRO A 141 8.59 12.57 10.14
C PRO A 141 8.06 11.58 11.19
N ASP A 142 6.83 11.82 11.66
CA ASP A 142 6.10 10.81 12.44
C ASP A 142 5.71 9.65 11.52
N LEU A 143 6.01 8.42 11.92
CA LEU A 143 5.83 7.21 11.11
C LEU A 143 4.48 6.57 11.42
N ILE A 144 3.60 6.54 10.43
CA ILE A 144 2.24 6.03 10.58
C ILE A 144 2.11 4.67 9.90
N THR A 145 1.70 3.65 10.65
CA THR A 145 1.33 2.35 10.08
C THR A 145 -0.14 2.03 10.31
N ILE A 146 -0.78 1.43 9.30
CA ILE A 146 -2.19 1.07 9.31
C ILE A 146 -2.39 -0.46 9.29
N LEU A 147 -2.83 -1.02 10.42
CA LEU A 147 -3.30 -2.40 10.57
C LEU A 147 -4.69 -2.57 9.92
N GLY A 148 -4.91 -3.69 9.22
CA GLY A 148 -6.06 -3.93 8.33
C GLY A 148 -5.81 -3.46 6.89
N ALA A 149 -4.76 -2.63 6.73
CA ALA A 149 -4.11 -2.19 5.52
C ALA A 149 -3.60 -3.30 4.60
N ASP A 150 -2.51 -3.92 5.03
CA ASP A 150 -1.77 -4.98 4.36
C ASP A 150 -1.77 -6.27 5.21
N ILE A 151 -1.72 -6.12 6.54
CA ILE A 151 -1.85 -7.19 7.54
C ILE A 151 -3.32 -7.33 7.98
N GLU A 152 -3.86 -8.55 8.01
CA GLU A 152 -5.20 -8.80 8.54
C GLU A 152 -5.29 -8.45 10.04
N ILE A 153 -6.40 -7.87 10.48
CA ILE A 153 -6.58 -7.41 11.87
C ILE A 153 -6.44 -8.56 12.87
N LYS A 154 -6.84 -9.78 12.47
CA LYS A 154 -6.78 -10.99 13.30
C LYS A 154 -5.38 -11.61 13.35
N ASP A 155 -4.45 -11.18 12.50
CA ASP A 155 -3.06 -11.68 12.51
C ASP A 155 -2.21 -10.90 13.52
N GLU A 156 -2.53 -11.09 14.81
CA GLU A 156 -1.84 -10.43 15.92
C GLU A 156 -0.35 -10.79 15.98
N SER A 157 0.03 -11.99 15.53
CA SER A 157 1.42 -12.44 15.49
C SER A 157 2.23 -11.63 14.48
N GLN A 158 1.73 -11.50 13.26
CA GLN A 158 2.38 -10.71 12.22
C GLN A 158 2.39 -9.23 12.57
N TRP A 159 1.32 -8.72 13.20
CA TRP A 159 1.26 -7.35 13.69
C TRP A 159 2.29 -7.08 14.78
N LYS A 160 2.39 -7.95 15.79
CA LYS A 160 3.39 -7.82 16.86
C LYS A 160 4.83 -7.90 16.31
N SER A 161 5.08 -8.81 15.37
CA SER A 161 6.38 -8.91 14.70
C SER A 161 6.72 -7.64 13.93
N PHE A 162 5.73 -7.03 13.27
CA PHE A 162 5.89 -5.77 12.55
C PHE A 162 6.19 -4.59 13.47
N THR A 163 5.37 -4.37 14.50
CA THR A 163 5.56 -3.22 15.39
C THR A 163 6.87 -3.37 16.17
N SER A 164 7.19 -4.58 16.65
CA SER A 164 8.49 -4.85 17.29
C SER A 164 9.68 -4.54 16.37
N PHE A 165 9.54 -4.74 15.06
CA PHE A 165 10.58 -4.38 14.10
C PHE A 165 10.78 -2.87 14.02
N ILE A 166 9.70 -2.11 13.85
CA ILE A 166 9.79 -0.64 13.75
C ILE A 166 10.30 -0.03 15.06
N GLU A 167 9.79 -0.50 16.20
CA GLU A 167 10.17 0.04 17.51
C GLU A 167 11.64 -0.21 17.87
N ASN A 168 12.22 -1.32 17.40
CA ASN A 168 13.60 -1.69 17.69
C ASN A 168 14.60 -1.24 16.62
N GLU A 169 14.15 -0.65 15.51
CA GLU A 169 15.05 -0.18 14.45
C GLU A 169 15.76 1.10 14.89
N SER A 170 17.09 1.02 14.97
CA SER A 170 17.95 2.08 15.52
C SER A 170 17.83 3.39 14.73
N LEU A 171 17.74 3.28 13.40
CA LEU A 171 17.58 4.43 12.51
C LEU A 171 16.29 5.21 12.80
N LEU A 172 15.23 4.52 13.23
CA LEU A 172 13.92 5.12 13.43
C LEU A 172 13.72 5.67 14.84
N LYS A 173 14.70 5.55 15.74
CA LYS A 173 14.54 5.78 17.19
C LYS A 173 13.98 7.17 17.53
N GLU A 174 14.42 8.21 16.82
CA GLU A 174 14.00 9.59 17.06
C GLU A 174 12.63 9.93 16.46
N ASN A 175 12.10 9.08 15.57
CA ASN A 175 10.77 9.28 15.00
C ASN A 175 9.69 8.81 15.98
N LYS A 176 8.61 9.58 16.12
CA LYS A 176 7.41 9.10 16.80
C LYS A 176 6.69 8.09 15.89
N LYS A 177 6.14 7.02 16.47
CA LYS A 177 5.37 6.00 15.75
C LYS A 177 3.90 6.11 16.13
N GLU A 178 3.05 6.08 15.11
CA GLU A 178 1.61 6.05 15.26
C GLU A 178 1.05 4.81 14.56
N TYR A 179 0.11 4.16 15.23
CA TYR A 179 -0.53 2.94 14.74
C TYR A 179 -2.02 3.17 14.65
N ILE A 180 -2.59 2.87 13.49
CA ILE A 180 -4.02 2.95 13.22
C ILE A 180 -4.52 1.55 12.89
N GLU A 181 -5.60 1.10 13.51
CA GLU A 181 -6.29 -0.15 13.16
C GLU A 181 -7.62 0.18 12.48
N THR A 182 -7.89 -0.39 11.31
CA THR A 182 -9.14 -0.15 10.60
C THR A 182 -9.56 -1.32 9.71
N ASN A 183 -10.85 -1.63 9.69
CA ASN A 183 -11.43 -2.74 8.91
C ASN A 183 -11.80 -2.34 7.48
N VAL A 184 -10.95 -1.54 6.83
CA VAL A 184 -11.16 -1.01 5.46
C VAL A 184 -11.37 -2.06 4.38
N ARG A 185 -11.06 -3.33 4.65
CA ARG A 185 -11.30 -4.46 3.74
C ARG A 185 -12.50 -5.35 4.10
N GLU A 186 -13.14 -5.12 5.24
CA GLU A 186 -14.21 -6.00 5.77
C GLU A 186 -15.58 -5.30 5.87
N PHE A 187 -15.62 -3.97 5.83
CA PHE A 187 -16.88 -3.21 5.94
C PHE A 187 -17.77 -3.28 4.69
N TYR A 188 -17.23 -3.77 3.57
CA TYR A 188 -17.93 -3.98 2.31
C TYR A 188 -17.93 -5.45 1.89
N THR A 189 -18.78 -5.82 0.93
CA THR A 189 -18.85 -7.18 0.40
C THR A 189 -18.08 -7.32 -0.91
N TYR A 190 -17.84 -8.56 -1.35
CA TYR A 190 -17.24 -8.85 -2.66
C TYR A 190 -17.96 -8.20 -3.86
N GLN A 191 -19.19 -7.68 -3.71
CA GLN A 191 -19.89 -6.94 -4.75
C GLN A 191 -19.15 -5.67 -5.16
N VAL A 192 -18.36 -5.07 -4.27
CA VAL A 192 -17.51 -3.92 -4.59
C VAL A 192 -16.43 -4.28 -5.62
N GLU A 193 -15.83 -5.47 -5.51
CA GLU A 193 -14.88 -5.98 -6.51
C GLU A 193 -15.54 -6.17 -7.89
N LEU A 194 -16.85 -6.37 -7.94
CA LEU A 194 -17.59 -6.54 -9.18
C LEU A 194 -17.98 -5.23 -9.87
N LEU A 195 -17.74 -4.09 -9.22
CA LEU A 195 -17.85 -2.78 -9.87
C LEU A 195 -16.79 -2.59 -10.95
N LEU A 196 -15.65 -3.29 -10.82
CA LEU A 196 -14.59 -3.25 -11.80
C LEU A 196 -14.75 -4.32 -12.89
N LYS A 197 -14.19 -4.06 -14.08
CA LYS A 197 -14.11 -5.03 -15.18
C LYS A 197 -13.28 -6.24 -14.72
N ASP A 198 -12.14 -5.97 -14.08
CA ASP A 198 -11.26 -6.94 -13.43
C ASP A 198 -11.32 -6.86 -11.90
N ILE A 199 -10.79 -7.86 -11.19
CA ILE A 199 -10.71 -7.85 -9.73
C ILE A 199 -9.51 -7.02 -9.24
N GLY A 200 -9.56 -6.51 -8.02
CA GLY A 200 -8.45 -5.77 -7.40
C GLY A 200 -8.83 -4.40 -6.87
N TRP A 201 -10.07 -4.21 -6.42
CA TRP A 201 -10.62 -2.94 -5.93
C TRP A 201 -9.68 -2.20 -4.97
N TRP A 202 -9.14 -2.92 -3.99
CA TRP A 202 -8.19 -2.34 -3.02
C TRP A 202 -7.00 -1.66 -3.70
N GLY A 203 -6.29 -2.39 -4.57
CA GLY A 203 -5.10 -1.88 -5.26
C GLY A 203 -5.42 -0.87 -6.35
N ILE A 204 -6.49 -1.09 -7.12
CA ILE A 204 -6.80 -0.29 -8.31
C ILE A 204 -7.49 1.03 -7.94
N VAL A 205 -8.29 1.07 -6.86
CA VAL A 205 -9.22 2.18 -6.59
C VAL A 205 -9.04 2.77 -5.18
N GLN A 206 -8.97 1.94 -4.14
CA GLN A 206 -9.27 2.40 -2.77
C GLN A 206 -8.05 2.81 -1.94
N HIS A 207 -6.93 2.10 -2.07
CA HIS A 207 -5.91 2.10 -1.00
C HIS A 207 -5.30 3.47 -0.70
N GLY A 208 -4.90 4.29 -1.70
CA GLY A 208 -4.28 5.59 -1.45
C GLY A 208 -5.19 6.51 -0.67
N PHE A 209 -6.41 6.72 -1.18
CA PHE A 209 -7.40 7.58 -0.52
C PHE A 209 -7.76 7.07 0.89
N SER A 210 -7.93 5.75 1.04
CA SER A 210 -8.22 5.11 2.33
C SER A 210 -7.10 5.30 3.36
N LEU A 211 -5.84 5.06 2.97
CA LEU A 211 -4.68 5.17 3.85
C LEU A 211 -4.45 6.62 4.28
N ILE A 212 -4.49 7.56 3.34
CA ILE A 212 -4.32 8.99 3.61
C ILE A 212 -5.46 9.50 4.48
N GLY A 213 -6.71 9.23 4.12
CA GLY A 213 -7.89 9.68 4.87
C GLY A 213 -7.95 9.16 6.31
N SER A 214 -7.37 7.99 6.58
CA SER A 214 -7.27 7.44 7.94
C SER A 214 -6.40 8.30 8.87
N ILE A 215 -5.53 9.16 8.34
CA ILE A 215 -4.63 10.02 9.11
C ILE A 215 -5.35 11.27 9.63
N ALA A 216 -6.53 11.61 9.10
CA ALA A 216 -7.17 12.90 9.37
C ALA A 216 -7.34 13.21 10.87
N PRO A 217 -7.83 12.31 11.74
CA PRO A 217 -7.96 12.63 13.16
C PRO A 217 -6.63 12.90 13.87
N ILE A 218 -5.60 12.08 13.60
CA ILE A 218 -4.28 12.27 14.23
C ILE A 218 -3.52 13.46 13.63
N SER A 219 -3.77 13.83 12.37
CA SER A 219 -3.20 15.05 11.80
C SER A 219 -3.66 16.30 12.54
N TYR A 220 -4.94 16.34 12.94
CA TYR A 220 -5.51 17.44 13.71
C TYR A 220 -4.92 17.53 15.11
N LEU A 221 -4.75 16.39 15.79
CA LEU A 221 -4.19 16.34 17.15
C LEU A 221 -2.68 16.61 17.19
N ASN A 222 -1.94 16.12 16.21
CA ASN A 222 -0.48 16.15 16.21
C ASN A 222 0.10 17.29 15.35
N SER A 223 -0.73 18.21 14.85
CA SER A 223 -0.29 19.36 14.05
C SER A 223 0.44 18.99 12.75
N TYR A 224 0.00 17.95 12.06
CA TYR A 224 0.61 17.54 10.79
C TYR A 224 0.17 18.46 9.67
N LYS A 225 1.15 19.09 9.00
CA LYS A 225 0.92 19.91 7.81
C LYS A 225 1.27 19.18 6.52
N ASN A 226 2.29 18.32 6.57
CA ASN A 226 2.77 17.58 5.42
C ASN A 226 2.61 16.08 5.67
N ILE A 227 1.94 15.37 4.77
CA ILE A 227 1.74 13.92 4.83
C ILE A 227 2.35 13.29 3.57
N TYR A 228 3.28 12.38 3.77
CA TYR A 228 3.93 11.67 2.67
C TYR A 228 3.35 10.27 2.47
N ILE A 229 3.08 9.93 1.22
CA ILE A 229 2.81 8.57 0.76
C ILE A 229 3.87 8.18 -0.28
N ALA A 230 4.51 7.03 -0.09
CA ALA A 230 5.54 6.56 -1.01
C ALA A 230 4.92 6.00 -2.30
N SER A 231 5.51 6.34 -3.45
CA SER A 231 5.07 5.84 -4.75
C SER A 231 5.26 4.32 -4.86
N SER A 232 4.30 3.63 -5.47
CA SER A 232 4.46 2.21 -5.82
C SER A 232 5.08 2.01 -7.20
N TYR A 233 4.78 2.92 -8.12
CA TYR A 233 5.16 2.86 -9.53
C TYR A 233 5.72 4.21 -9.99
N THR A 234 6.24 4.22 -11.21
CA THR A 234 6.70 5.42 -11.91
C THR A 234 5.74 5.79 -13.04
N LYS A 235 5.96 6.97 -13.62
CA LYS A 235 5.25 7.44 -14.83
C LYS A 235 5.36 6.51 -16.05
N GLU A 236 6.33 5.58 -16.04
CA GLU A 236 6.60 4.66 -17.16
C GLU A 236 5.63 3.47 -17.17
N ILE A 237 4.86 3.28 -16.09
CA ILE A 237 3.88 2.21 -15.94
C ILE A 237 2.47 2.80 -16.06
N ASP A 238 1.82 2.56 -17.20
CA ASP A 238 0.44 2.95 -17.45
C ASP A 238 -0.53 1.86 -16.95
N ILE A 239 -0.78 1.86 -15.64
CA ILE A 239 -1.73 0.95 -14.98
C ILE A 239 -2.60 1.77 -14.03
N ALA A 240 -3.92 1.54 -14.08
CA ALA A 240 -4.84 2.11 -13.09
C ALA A 240 -4.45 1.66 -11.68
N TRP A 241 -4.14 2.62 -10.81
CA TRP A 241 -3.67 2.39 -9.44
C TRP A 241 -4.34 3.36 -8.48
N GLY A 242 -4.73 2.89 -7.30
CA GLY A 242 -5.48 3.66 -6.32
C GLY A 242 -4.65 4.70 -5.55
N SER A 243 -3.43 4.98 -5.99
CA SER A 243 -2.49 5.94 -5.41
C SER A 243 -1.58 6.47 -6.53
N THR A 244 -1.81 7.71 -6.94
CA THR A 244 -1.04 8.41 -7.98
C THR A 244 -0.82 9.85 -7.53
N PRO A 245 0.22 10.56 -8.03
CA PRO A 245 0.40 11.97 -7.72
C PRO A 245 -0.84 12.81 -8.06
N GLN A 246 -1.51 12.50 -9.17
CA GLN A 246 -2.69 13.22 -9.63
C GLN A 246 -3.85 13.10 -8.65
N ILE A 247 -3.99 11.96 -7.97
CA ILE A 247 -5.04 11.72 -6.98
C ILE A 247 -4.60 12.17 -5.59
N ASP A 248 -3.47 11.66 -5.12
CA ASP A 248 -3.06 11.76 -3.73
C ASP A 248 -2.80 13.21 -3.32
N GLU A 249 -2.14 14.00 -4.17
CA GLU A 249 -1.83 15.41 -3.91
C GLU A 249 -3.05 16.34 -4.01
N LYS A 250 -4.22 15.81 -4.42
CA LYS A 250 -5.49 16.55 -4.36
C LYS A 250 -6.22 16.36 -3.05
N ILE A 251 -5.84 15.35 -2.27
CA ILE A 251 -6.42 15.10 -0.95
C ILE A 251 -5.90 16.17 0.00
N SER A 252 -6.83 16.85 0.67
CA SER A 252 -6.54 17.89 1.65
C SER A 252 -7.67 17.97 2.66
N TRP A 253 -7.38 18.42 3.87
CA TRP A 253 -8.35 18.83 4.88
C TRP A 253 -7.67 19.78 5.86
N ALA A 254 -8.39 20.72 6.45
CA ALA A 254 -7.84 21.67 7.43
C ALA A 254 -6.47 22.29 7.04
N GLY A 255 -6.26 22.53 5.74
CA GLY A 255 -5.03 23.05 5.15
C GLY A 255 -3.83 22.10 5.03
N ILE A 256 -3.95 20.78 5.23
CA ILE A 256 -2.82 19.85 5.04
C ILE A 256 -2.36 19.77 3.58
N GLN A 257 -1.16 19.24 3.36
CA GLN A 257 -0.63 18.92 2.04
C GLN A 257 -0.19 17.47 2.01
N VAL A 258 -0.66 16.74 1.00
CA VAL A 258 -0.24 15.37 0.73
C VAL A 258 0.81 15.38 -0.38
N HIS A 259 1.88 14.63 -0.17
CA HIS A 259 3.02 14.52 -1.10
C HIS A 259 3.16 13.07 -1.55
N HIS A 260 3.02 12.81 -2.85
CA HIS A 260 3.25 11.49 -3.43
C HIS A 260 4.73 11.35 -3.83
N ASP A 261 5.54 10.76 -2.95
CA ASP A 261 6.99 10.83 -3.05
C ASP A 261 7.62 9.68 -3.84
N GLY A 262 8.59 10.00 -4.68
CA GLY A 262 9.43 9.03 -5.39
C GLY A 262 8.82 8.50 -6.68
N TYR A 263 7.84 9.18 -7.27
CA TYR A 263 7.21 8.79 -8.54
C TYR A 263 8.19 8.84 -9.74
N GLU A 264 9.26 9.61 -9.60
CA GLU A 264 10.37 9.72 -10.53
C GLU A 264 11.41 8.59 -10.39
N LEU A 265 11.35 7.81 -9.30
CA LEU A 265 12.36 6.80 -8.96
C LEU A 265 11.88 5.41 -9.34
N LYS A 266 12.68 4.72 -10.18
CA LYS A 266 12.54 3.29 -10.41
C LYS A 266 12.75 2.51 -9.13
N ARG A 267 12.33 1.24 -9.12
CA ARG A 267 12.55 0.42 -7.93
C ARG A 267 14.04 0.30 -7.62
N GLN A 268 14.87 0.12 -8.65
CA GLN A 268 16.32 0.05 -8.45
C GLN A 268 16.90 1.38 -7.96
N ASP A 269 16.42 2.53 -8.44
CA ASP A 269 16.88 3.85 -7.95
C ASP A 269 16.63 4.02 -6.44
N LYS A 270 15.49 3.50 -5.95
CA LYS A 270 15.18 3.48 -4.52
C LYS A 270 16.12 2.58 -3.73
N VAL A 271 16.52 1.43 -4.29
CA VAL A 271 17.51 0.55 -3.67
C VAL A 271 18.89 1.21 -3.66
N ASP A 272 19.27 1.91 -4.73
CA ASP A 272 20.50 2.70 -4.82
C ASP A 272 20.56 3.78 -3.74
N LEU A 273 19.46 4.52 -3.56
CA LEU A 273 19.31 5.51 -2.50
C LEU A 273 19.48 4.89 -1.10
N ILE A 274 18.84 3.75 -0.84
CA ILE A 274 18.91 3.03 0.45
C ILE A 274 20.33 2.58 0.76
N THR A 275 21.00 1.89 -0.18
CA THR A 275 22.36 1.41 0.04
C THR A 275 23.34 2.57 0.20
N LYS A 276 23.17 3.63 -0.60
CA LYS A 276 24.01 4.83 -0.48
C LYS A 276 23.86 5.49 0.89
N PHE A 277 22.62 5.67 1.36
CA PHE A 277 22.36 6.23 2.68
C PHE A 277 22.96 5.37 3.80
N SER A 278 22.82 4.04 3.72
CA SER A 278 23.41 3.11 4.69
C SER A 278 24.93 3.25 4.76
N ILE A 279 25.61 3.31 3.61
CA ILE A 279 27.06 3.51 3.50
C ILE A 279 27.48 4.89 4.04
N ASP A 280 26.86 5.96 3.53
CA ASP A 280 27.25 7.35 3.83
C ASP A 280 27.03 7.70 5.31
N THR A 281 26.02 7.10 5.95
CA THR A 281 25.69 7.36 7.36
C THR A 281 26.23 6.28 8.31
N ASN A 282 26.82 5.22 7.78
CA ASN A 282 27.24 4.03 8.54
C ASN A 282 26.11 3.45 9.42
N ASN A 283 24.86 3.55 8.94
CA ASN A 283 23.70 2.96 9.60
C ASN A 283 23.31 1.66 8.91
N GLN A 284 23.24 0.57 9.67
CA GLN A 284 22.66 -0.68 9.22
C GLN A 284 21.23 -0.78 9.74
N PHE A 285 20.30 -1.03 8.83
CA PHE A 285 18.88 -1.19 9.14
C PHE A 285 18.27 -2.26 8.25
N ASN A 286 17.22 -2.89 8.75
CA ASN A 286 16.59 -3.99 8.07
C ASN A 286 15.45 -3.48 7.17
N LEU A 287 15.29 -4.08 5.99
CA LEU A 287 14.14 -3.85 5.12
C LEU A 287 13.06 -4.91 5.37
N ARG A 288 11.79 -4.57 5.18
CA ARG A 288 10.65 -5.50 5.16
C ARG A 288 9.95 -5.42 3.81
N VAL A 289 10.35 -6.28 2.88
CA VAL A 289 9.79 -6.29 1.51
C VAL A 289 8.79 -7.42 1.28
N CYS A 290 8.82 -8.49 2.07
CA CYS A 290 8.02 -9.68 1.81
C CYS A 290 6.54 -9.53 2.22
N TYR A 291 5.63 -10.08 1.40
CA TYR A 291 4.20 -10.24 1.74
C TYR A 291 3.82 -11.68 2.07
N SER A 292 4.76 -12.62 2.08
CA SER A 292 4.45 -14.03 2.34
C SER A 292 4.11 -14.26 3.81
N GLU A 293 2.97 -14.88 4.06
CA GLU A 293 2.54 -15.34 5.40
C GLU A 293 3.42 -16.47 5.95
N LEU A 294 4.17 -17.17 5.09
CA LEU A 294 5.00 -18.34 5.44
C LEU A 294 6.45 -17.97 5.80
N ARG A 295 6.71 -16.71 6.17
CA ARG A 295 8.06 -16.24 6.52
C ARG A 295 8.39 -16.54 7.98
N SER A 296 9.63 -16.96 8.25
CA SER A 296 10.17 -17.17 9.61
C SER A 296 10.88 -15.93 10.19
N GLY A 297 11.02 -14.87 9.41
CA GLY A 297 11.59 -13.58 9.79
C GLY A 297 10.94 -12.42 9.02
N PHE A 298 11.60 -11.25 8.93
CA PHE A 298 11.03 -10.10 8.21
C PHE A 298 10.81 -10.35 6.72
N ASN A 299 11.74 -11.11 6.11
CA ASN A 299 11.67 -11.51 4.72
C ASN A 299 11.81 -13.02 4.58
N CYS A 300 11.03 -13.64 3.69
CA CYS A 300 11.22 -15.07 3.38
C CYS A 300 12.50 -15.36 2.58
N SER A 301 13.10 -14.32 1.97
CA SER A 301 14.32 -14.41 1.16
C SER A 301 14.26 -15.41 -0.01
N ASN A 302 13.06 -15.86 -0.39
CA ASN A 302 12.86 -16.90 -1.41
C ASN A 302 11.67 -16.62 -2.36
N CYS A 303 11.06 -15.44 -2.28
CA CYS A 303 10.02 -15.02 -3.23
C CYS A 303 10.56 -13.98 -4.21
N GLU A 304 9.90 -13.86 -5.37
CA GLU A 304 10.27 -12.91 -6.42
C GLU A 304 10.47 -11.47 -5.87
N LYS A 305 9.56 -11.01 -5.00
CA LYS A 305 9.65 -9.67 -4.38
C LYS A 305 10.86 -9.50 -3.47
N CYS A 306 11.31 -10.57 -2.80
CA CYS A 306 12.58 -10.53 -2.06
C CYS A 306 13.74 -10.49 -3.06
N PHE A 307 13.73 -11.38 -4.04
CA PHE A 307 14.82 -11.53 -5.01
C PHE A 307 15.12 -10.27 -5.81
N ARG A 308 14.11 -9.52 -6.26
CA ARG A 308 14.34 -8.25 -6.94
C ARG A 308 15.11 -7.25 -6.07
N THR A 309 14.84 -7.25 -4.76
CA THR A 309 15.52 -6.35 -3.81
C THR A 309 16.92 -6.87 -3.47
N ILE A 310 17.04 -8.18 -3.22
CA ILE A 310 18.32 -8.87 -2.95
C ILE A 310 19.30 -8.64 -4.11
N LEU A 311 18.87 -8.87 -5.35
CA LEU A 311 19.72 -8.66 -6.53
C LEU A 311 20.10 -7.19 -6.67
N GLY A 312 19.16 -6.26 -6.44
CA GLY A 312 19.47 -4.82 -6.45
C GLY A 312 20.55 -4.42 -5.45
N ILE A 313 20.54 -4.99 -4.25
CA ILE A 313 21.57 -4.76 -3.21
C ILE A 313 22.92 -5.36 -3.63
N ILE A 314 22.92 -6.60 -4.14
CA ILE A 314 24.12 -7.25 -4.68
C ILE A 314 24.77 -6.39 -5.77
N LEU A 315 23.96 -5.85 -6.68
CA LEU A 315 24.39 -4.97 -7.77
C LEU A 315 24.90 -3.60 -7.31
N ASN A 316 24.68 -3.24 -6.05
CA ASN A 316 25.27 -2.06 -5.40
C ASN A 316 26.57 -2.38 -4.65
N GLY A 317 27.05 -3.63 -4.71
CA GLY A 317 28.27 -4.05 -4.00
C GLY A 317 28.05 -4.44 -2.55
N GLU A 318 26.80 -4.44 -2.09
CA GLU A 318 26.43 -4.59 -0.69
C GLU A 318 25.95 -6.02 -0.35
N ASN A 319 26.16 -6.45 0.90
CA ASN A 319 25.69 -7.75 1.38
C ASN A 319 24.20 -7.69 1.75
N PRO A 320 23.30 -8.40 1.06
CA PRO A 320 21.86 -8.40 1.38
C PRO A 320 21.56 -8.85 2.82
N ASN A 321 22.42 -9.66 3.43
CA ASN A 321 22.24 -10.10 4.82
C ASN A 321 22.34 -8.94 5.82
N ASN A 322 22.96 -7.81 5.45
CA ASN A 322 22.99 -6.59 6.25
C ASN A 322 21.69 -5.77 6.18
N TYR A 323 20.74 -6.16 5.31
CA TYR A 323 19.49 -5.44 5.05
C TYR A 323 18.25 -6.29 5.38
N GLY A 324 18.39 -7.29 6.25
CA GLY A 324 17.28 -8.12 6.73
C GLY A 324 16.90 -9.30 5.83
N PHE A 325 17.81 -9.74 4.96
CA PHE A 325 17.67 -10.98 4.18
C PHE A 325 18.52 -12.10 4.77
N SER A 326 18.23 -13.33 4.34
CA SER A 326 19.00 -14.53 4.71
C SER A 326 19.28 -15.33 3.45
N VAL A 327 20.42 -15.06 2.82
CA VAL A 327 20.82 -15.62 1.52
C VAL A 327 22.32 -15.96 1.50
N ASP A 328 22.69 -16.82 0.57
CA ASP A 328 24.05 -17.27 0.35
C ASP A 328 24.36 -17.33 -1.17
N LYS A 329 25.49 -17.95 -1.51
CA LYS A 329 25.95 -18.17 -2.89
C LYS A 329 24.92 -18.83 -3.83
N ASN A 330 23.94 -19.57 -3.30
CA ASN A 330 22.91 -20.24 -4.09
C ASN A 330 21.81 -19.29 -4.57
N ILE A 331 21.89 -18.00 -4.23
CA ILE A 331 20.88 -16.99 -4.55
C ILE A 331 20.53 -16.94 -6.05
N TYR A 332 21.53 -17.00 -6.93
CA TYR A 332 21.30 -16.95 -8.37
C TYR A 332 20.48 -18.15 -8.86
N GLU A 333 20.85 -19.37 -8.45
CA GLU A 333 20.11 -20.58 -8.79
C GLU A 333 18.67 -20.52 -8.29
N ASN A 334 18.48 -20.03 -7.05
CA ASN A 334 17.16 -19.86 -6.45
C ASN A 334 16.29 -18.85 -7.23
N ILE A 335 16.87 -17.74 -7.70
CA ILE A 335 16.21 -16.76 -8.55
C ILE A 335 15.67 -17.44 -9.81
N PHE A 336 16.54 -18.11 -10.58
CA PHE A 336 16.13 -18.78 -11.82
C PHE A 336 15.08 -19.87 -11.56
N LYS A 337 15.26 -20.67 -10.51
CA LYS A 337 14.33 -21.75 -10.14
C LYS A 337 12.93 -21.22 -9.86
N ILE A 338 12.81 -20.21 -8.98
CA ILE A 338 11.52 -19.64 -8.57
C ILE A 338 10.87 -18.91 -9.74
N LEU A 339 11.62 -18.08 -10.47
CA LEU A 339 11.09 -17.39 -11.65
C LEU A 339 10.67 -18.37 -12.76
N ASN A 340 11.28 -19.55 -12.86
CA ASN A 340 10.83 -20.60 -13.76
C ASN A 340 9.58 -21.36 -13.27
N GLN A 341 9.34 -21.41 -11.96
CA GLN A 341 8.19 -22.14 -11.39
C GLN A 341 6.87 -21.34 -11.41
N TYR A 342 6.91 -20.03 -11.21
CA TYR A 342 5.71 -19.19 -11.06
C TYR A 342 5.32 -18.43 -12.33
N GLY A 343 4.10 -17.89 -12.37
CA GLY A 343 3.63 -17.05 -13.47
C GLY A 343 4.33 -15.70 -13.51
N ALA A 344 4.32 -15.07 -14.69
CA ALA A 344 4.86 -13.72 -14.90
C ALA A 344 3.75 -12.71 -15.21
N SER A 345 4.02 -11.44 -14.94
CA SER A 345 3.19 -10.29 -15.32
C SER A 345 4.04 -9.21 -15.97
N THR A 346 3.43 -8.30 -16.72
CA THR A 346 4.13 -7.17 -17.35
C THR A 346 4.88 -6.31 -16.32
N GLY A 347 4.26 -6.04 -15.17
CA GLY A 347 4.93 -5.31 -14.07
C GLY A 347 6.12 -6.07 -13.50
N MET A 348 6.03 -7.40 -13.35
CA MET A 348 7.17 -8.22 -12.94
C MET A 348 8.31 -8.12 -13.97
N GLN A 349 7.99 -8.29 -15.26
CA GLN A 349 8.97 -8.18 -16.34
C GLN A 349 9.70 -6.83 -16.32
N TYR A 350 8.95 -5.74 -16.16
CA TYR A 350 9.52 -4.39 -16.04
C TYR A 350 10.56 -4.28 -14.92
N PHE A 351 10.27 -4.76 -13.70
CA PHE A 351 11.23 -4.72 -12.59
C PHE A 351 12.51 -5.53 -12.86
N TRP A 352 12.40 -6.66 -13.55
CA TRP A 352 13.58 -7.48 -13.89
C TRP A 352 14.37 -6.91 -15.07
N GLN A 353 13.73 -6.17 -15.97
CA GLN A 353 14.43 -5.38 -16.99
C GLN A 353 15.27 -4.27 -16.34
N GLU A 354 14.73 -3.57 -15.33
CA GLU A 354 15.51 -2.58 -14.56
C GLU A 354 16.78 -3.20 -13.94
N LEU A 355 16.64 -4.37 -13.32
CA LEU A 355 17.77 -5.11 -12.72
C LEU A 355 18.78 -5.61 -13.76
N MET A 356 18.30 -6.02 -14.94
CA MET A 356 19.17 -6.39 -16.06
C MET A 356 20.00 -5.19 -16.54
N GLU A 357 19.38 -4.02 -16.71
CA GLU A 357 20.09 -2.81 -17.13
C GLU A 357 21.10 -2.36 -16.07
N LYS A 358 20.72 -2.41 -14.79
CA LYS A 358 21.66 -2.19 -13.68
C LYS A 358 22.83 -3.19 -13.72
N ALA A 359 22.55 -4.47 -13.95
CA ALA A 359 23.59 -5.50 -14.03
C ALA A 359 24.56 -5.29 -15.20
N LYS A 360 24.10 -4.73 -16.34
CA LYS A 360 24.96 -4.35 -17.47
C LYS A 360 25.83 -3.13 -17.15
N ALA A 361 25.31 -2.18 -16.37
CA ALA A 361 26.03 -0.96 -16.00
C ALA A 361 27.01 -1.16 -14.82
N THR A 362 26.81 -2.20 -14.01
CA THR A 362 27.62 -2.47 -12.81
C THR A 362 28.85 -3.34 -13.11
N ASN A 363 30.03 -2.83 -12.73
CA ASN A 363 31.30 -3.57 -12.76
C ASN A 363 31.67 -4.24 -11.41
N ASN A 364 31.15 -3.71 -10.29
CA ASN A 364 31.41 -4.20 -8.94
C ASN A 364 30.12 -4.65 -8.28
N PHE A 365 30.06 -5.89 -7.84
CA PHE A 365 28.91 -6.48 -7.17
C PHE A 365 29.38 -7.25 -5.94
N PHE A 366 28.49 -7.47 -4.98
CA PHE A 366 28.79 -8.26 -3.79
C PHE A 366 29.00 -9.73 -4.17
N VAL A 367 30.08 -10.33 -3.67
CA VAL A 367 30.46 -11.72 -3.95
C VAL A 367 30.33 -12.51 -2.65
N PHE A 368 29.54 -13.58 -2.68
CA PHE A 368 29.37 -14.46 -1.50
C PHE A 368 30.54 -15.41 -1.31
N GLU A 369 31.04 -16.02 -2.40
CA GLU A 369 32.10 -17.02 -2.31
C GLU A 369 33.09 -16.94 -3.49
N ASN A 370 32.59 -16.90 -4.74
CA ASN A 370 33.45 -17.00 -5.91
C ASN A 370 33.00 -16.04 -7.01
N LYS A 371 33.82 -14.99 -7.22
CA LYS A 371 33.55 -13.92 -8.17
C LYS A 371 33.39 -14.43 -9.61
N GLU A 372 34.16 -15.43 -10.02
CA GLU A 372 34.09 -15.95 -11.40
C GLU A 372 32.77 -16.70 -11.64
N ILE A 373 32.36 -17.56 -10.70
CA ILE A 373 31.12 -18.33 -10.79
C ILE A 373 29.90 -17.40 -10.72
N GLU A 374 29.90 -16.47 -9.76
CA GLU A 374 28.78 -15.53 -9.57
C GLU A 374 28.69 -14.54 -10.73
N ASN A 375 29.83 -14.11 -11.31
CA ASN A 375 29.80 -13.27 -12.51
C ASN A 375 29.20 -14.01 -13.71
N LYS A 376 29.49 -15.32 -13.89
CA LYS A 376 28.84 -16.13 -14.95
C LYS A 376 27.32 -16.22 -14.75
N GLN A 377 26.84 -16.26 -13.51
CA GLN A 377 25.39 -16.22 -13.23
C GLN A 377 24.79 -14.84 -13.52
N LEU A 378 25.49 -13.75 -13.18
CA LEU A 378 25.07 -12.40 -13.56
C LEU A 378 25.07 -12.20 -15.08
N ASP A 379 26.00 -12.81 -15.83
CA ASP A 379 26.03 -12.73 -17.29
C ASP A 379 24.75 -13.30 -17.92
N ARG A 380 24.14 -14.32 -17.32
CA ARG A 380 22.82 -14.83 -17.76
C ARG A 380 21.73 -13.76 -17.64
N ILE A 381 21.75 -12.98 -16.56
CA ILE A 381 20.82 -11.86 -16.36
C ILE A 381 21.12 -10.74 -17.35
N ARG A 382 22.39 -10.34 -17.50
CA ARG A 382 22.85 -9.32 -18.48
C ARG A 382 22.44 -9.66 -19.91
N ASN A 383 22.45 -10.94 -20.27
CA ASN A 383 22.08 -11.47 -21.58
C ASN A 383 20.57 -11.73 -21.77
N SER A 384 19.73 -11.13 -20.91
CA SER A 384 18.27 -11.13 -21.02
C SER A 384 17.60 -12.51 -20.89
N GLU A 385 18.24 -13.49 -20.23
CA GLU A 385 17.65 -14.82 -20.06
C GLU A 385 16.33 -14.77 -19.26
N LEU A 386 16.31 -13.98 -18.17
CA LEU A 386 15.11 -13.80 -17.34
C LEU A 386 14.01 -13.02 -18.08
N ASP A 387 14.36 -11.99 -18.85
CA ASP A 387 13.39 -11.24 -19.64
C ASP A 387 12.70 -12.13 -20.68
N LYS A 388 13.48 -12.92 -21.44
CA LYS A 388 12.95 -13.90 -22.40
C LYS A 388 12.04 -14.95 -21.72
N LEU A 389 12.46 -15.44 -20.54
CA LEU A 389 11.65 -16.35 -19.73
C LEU A 389 10.30 -15.72 -19.37
N MET A 390 10.28 -14.48 -18.89
CA MET A 390 9.04 -13.78 -18.54
C MET A 390 8.16 -13.49 -19.76
N GLN A 391 8.72 -13.04 -20.89
CA GLN A 391 7.98 -12.84 -22.13
C GLN A 391 7.25 -14.11 -22.59
N SER A 392 7.95 -15.25 -22.57
CA SER A 392 7.35 -16.54 -22.97
C SER A 392 6.13 -16.92 -22.11
N LYS A 393 6.19 -16.58 -20.81
CA LYS A 393 5.12 -16.86 -19.84
C LYS A 393 3.95 -15.91 -19.97
N ILE A 394 4.21 -14.63 -20.24
CA ILE A 394 3.17 -13.61 -20.44
C ILE A 394 2.38 -13.91 -21.71
N ASN A 395 3.05 -14.32 -22.79
CA ASN A 395 2.43 -14.63 -24.08
C ASN A 395 1.68 -15.98 -24.11
N SER A 396 1.77 -16.78 -23.04
CA SER A 396 1.04 -18.04 -22.92
C SER A 396 -0.45 -17.77 -22.59
N PRO A 397 -1.42 -18.35 -23.31
CA PRO A 397 -2.83 -18.02 -23.17
C PRO A 397 -3.35 -18.32 -21.75
N LYS A 398 -3.77 -17.27 -21.02
CA LYS A 398 -4.43 -17.42 -19.72
C LYS A 398 -5.88 -17.87 -19.93
N ARG A 399 -6.30 -18.96 -19.27
CA ARG A 399 -7.71 -19.40 -19.26
C ARG A 399 -8.56 -18.37 -18.51
N PHE A 400 -9.38 -17.63 -19.26
CA PHE A 400 -10.39 -16.64 -18.85
C PHE A 400 -11.38 -17.17 -17.79
N THR A 401 -10.93 -17.30 -16.54
CA THR A 401 -11.71 -17.96 -15.46
C THR A 401 -11.59 -17.28 -14.10
N GLU A 402 -10.79 -16.21 -13.94
CA GLU A 402 -10.45 -15.68 -12.62
C GLU A 402 -11.61 -14.95 -11.93
N LYS A 403 -12.35 -14.09 -12.65
CA LYS A 403 -13.53 -13.41 -12.09
C LYS A 403 -14.62 -14.40 -11.69
N PHE A 404 -14.86 -15.43 -12.51
CA PHE A 404 -15.82 -16.49 -12.20
C PHE A 404 -15.39 -17.33 -10.99
N LYS A 405 -14.11 -17.73 -10.91
CA LYS A 405 -13.55 -18.42 -9.73
C LYS A 405 -13.63 -17.58 -8.47
N PHE A 406 -13.37 -16.27 -8.57
CA PHE A 406 -13.46 -15.32 -7.48
C PHE A 406 -14.90 -15.23 -6.95
N VAL A 407 -15.89 -15.07 -7.84
CA VAL A 407 -17.31 -15.04 -7.46
C VAL A 407 -17.73 -16.34 -6.77
N LEU A 408 -17.37 -17.51 -7.32
CA LEU A 408 -17.69 -18.79 -6.72
C LEU A 408 -17.11 -18.95 -5.31
N ARG A 409 -15.83 -18.57 -5.12
CA ARG A 409 -15.15 -18.62 -3.82
C ARG A 409 -15.83 -17.73 -2.77
N ASN A 410 -16.21 -16.52 -3.14
CA ASN A 410 -16.78 -15.56 -2.18
C ASN A 410 -18.28 -15.75 -1.95
N LYS A 411 -19.03 -16.22 -2.95
CA LYS A 411 -20.47 -16.51 -2.81
C LYS A 411 -20.72 -17.85 -2.09
N TYR A 412 -19.81 -18.81 -2.23
CA TYR A 412 -19.90 -20.13 -1.60
C TYR A 412 -18.57 -20.51 -0.91
N PRO A 413 -18.16 -19.82 0.17
CA PRO A 413 -16.89 -20.10 0.84
C PRO A 413 -16.73 -21.56 1.29
N TRP A 414 -17.86 -22.20 1.64
CA TRP A 414 -17.93 -23.61 2.04
C TRP A 414 -17.48 -24.58 0.94
N LEU A 415 -17.71 -24.28 -0.35
CA LEU A 415 -17.26 -25.11 -1.47
C LEU A 415 -15.73 -25.10 -1.58
N THR A 416 -15.09 -23.95 -1.34
CA THR A 416 -13.63 -23.86 -1.32
C THR A 416 -13.00 -24.53 -0.09
N THR A 417 -13.66 -24.49 1.07
CA THR A 417 -13.23 -25.22 2.27
C THR A 417 -13.34 -26.74 2.06
N LEU A 418 -14.40 -27.20 1.38
CA LEU A 418 -14.59 -28.60 1.01
C LEU A 418 -13.53 -29.06 -0.01
N TYR A 419 -13.25 -28.24 -1.03
CA TYR A 419 -12.21 -28.52 -2.02
C TYR A 419 -10.80 -28.62 -1.38
N LYS A 420 -10.47 -27.75 -0.42
CA LYS A 420 -9.20 -27.85 0.34
C LYS A 420 -9.12 -29.11 1.20
N LYS A 421 -10.24 -29.61 1.73
CA LYS A 421 -10.30 -30.86 2.51
C LYS A 421 -10.19 -32.13 1.67
N ILE A 422 -10.56 -32.08 0.38
CA ILE A 422 -10.47 -33.22 -0.55
C ILE A 422 -9.06 -33.35 -1.15
N LYS A 423 -8.26 -32.28 -1.10
CA LYS A 423 -6.93 -32.20 -1.74
C LYS A 423 -5.75 -32.33 -0.76
N LEU A 424 -6.03 -32.66 0.51
CA LEU A 424 -5.05 -33.02 1.54
C LEU A 424 -5.00 -34.53 1.71
#